data_AF-A0A7C4PP98-F1
#
_entry.id   AF-A0A7C4PP98-F1
#
_cell.length_a   1.000
_cell.length_b   1.000
_cell.length_c   1.000
_cell.angle_alpha   90.00
_cell.angle_beta   90.00
_cell.angle_gamma   90.00
#
_symmetry.space_group_name_H-M   'P 1'
#
loop_
_entity.id
_entity.type
_entity.pdbx_description
1 polymer ?
#
loop_
_entity_poly.entity_id
_entity_poly.type
_entity_poly.pdbx_seq_one_letter_code
_entity_poly.pdbx_strand_id
1 'polypeptide(L)'
;MTNAPARTSGKPAAGAGAPAPSASVPFSPPPLMNLEDTGLSPLWLQDLVLKVMYFQGYLTGYKIAEEVALPFSGVVDQILEALKREKLIEVRSSQMGLGEGAYLYAITGA
;
A
#
# COMPACT_ATOMS: atom_id res chain seq x y z
N MET A 1 72.02 -0.55 -34.07
CA MET A 1 72.94 0.37 -33.38
C MET A 1 72.36 1.76 -33.60
N THR A 2 71.74 2.49 -32.67
CA THR A 2 72.04 2.75 -31.26
C THR A 2 70.76 3.38 -30.66
N ASN A 3 70.00 2.64 -29.86
CA ASN A 3 70.02 2.60 -28.39
C ASN A 3 69.56 3.90 -27.69
N ALA A 4 68.38 3.84 -27.05
CA ALA A 4 68.03 4.63 -25.87
C ALA A 4 68.93 4.22 -24.68
N PRO A 5 69.09 5.00 -23.59
CA PRO A 5 68.13 4.91 -22.46
C PRO A 5 68.06 6.11 -21.45
N ALA A 6 67.16 5.92 -20.48
CA ALA A 6 67.19 6.41 -19.06
C ALA A 6 66.53 7.79 -18.78
N ARG A 7 65.74 8.03 -17.70
CA ARG A 7 65.65 7.40 -16.36
C ARG A 7 64.24 7.47 -15.76
N THR A 8 64.02 6.53 -14.84
CA THR A 8 63.00 6.34 -13.81
C THR A 8 62.70 7.55 -12.89
N SER A 9 61.42 7.75 -12.54
CA SER A 9 60.90 8.14 -11.21
C SER A 9 59.40 8.52 -11.35
N GLY A 10 58.44 8.13 -10.52
CA GLY A 10 58.39 7.28 -9.35
C GLY A 10 56.91 7.04 -9.03
N LYS A 11 56.59 5.86 -8.52
CA LYS A 11 55.31 5.54 -7.88
C LYS A 11 55.44 5.86 -6.39
N PRO A 12 54.50 6.61 -5.81
CA PRO A 12 54.00 6.31 -4.47
C PRO A 12 52.47 6.11 -4.58
N ALA A 13 51.97 4.90 -4.32
CA ALA A 13 51.56 4.44 -2.99
C ALA A 13 50.25 5.10 -2.53
N ALA A 14 49.21 4.27 -2.60
CA ALA A 14 47.97 4.29 -1.83
C ALA A 14 47.88 5.34 -0.71
N GLY A 15 47.05 6.36 -0.93
CA GLY A 15 46.31 7.01 0.14
C GLY A 15 44.95 6.34 0.24
N ALA A 16 44.74 5.55 1.30
CA ALA A 16 43.45 5.01 1.65
C ALA A 16 42.48 6.17 1.91
N GLY A 17 41.64 6.48 0.92
CA GLY A 17 40.46 7.31 1.14
C GLY A 17 39.51 6.52 2.03
N ALA A 18 39.33 6.97 3.26
CA ALA A 18 38.29 6.44 4.14
C ALA A 18 36.95 6.47 3.39
N PRO A 19 36.14 5.38 3.41
CA PRO A 19 34.82 5.42 2.81
C PRO A 19 34.00 6.46 3.58
N ALA A 20 33.59 7.52 2.88
CA ALA A 20 32.63 8.47 3.42
C ALA A 20 31.38 7.71 3.88
N PRO A 21 30.79 8.02 5.04
CA PRO A 21 29.60 7.34 5.51
C PRO A 21 28.50 7.52 4.46
N SER A 22 28.05 6.41 3.89
CA SER A 22 26.95 6.39 2.92
C SER A 22 25.73 7.00 3.60
N ALA A 23 25.31 8.18 3.14
CA ALA A 23 24.10 8.81 3.63
C ALA A 23 22.93 7.85 3.40
N SER A 24 22.36 7.33 4.49
CA SER A 24 21.18 6.46 4.45
C SER A 24 20.02 7.29 3.92
N VAL A 25 19.56 6.99 2.70
CA VAL A 25 18.33 7.55 2.17
C VAL A 25 17.18 7.06 3.08
N PRO A 26 16.33 7.94 3.63
CA PRO A 26 15.20 7.50 4.43
C PRO A 26 14.28 6.63 3.57
N PHE A 27 13.92 5.44 4.07
CA PHE A 27 13.00 4.56 3.40
C PHE A 27 11.61 5.20 3.38
N SER A 28 11.05 5.40 2.18
CA SER A 28 9.66 5.81 1.99
C SER A 28 8.94 4.68 1.24
N PRO A 29 7.91 4.07 1.82
CA PRO A 29 7.17 3.02 1.12
C PRO A 29 6.44 3.61 -0.10
N PRO A 30 6.27 2.81 -1.17
CA PRO A 30 5.42 3.19 -2.29
C PRO A 30 3.96 3.37 -1.84
N PRO A 31 3.16 4.20 -2.53
CA PRO A 31 1.74 4.30 -2.26
C PRO A 31 1.03 2.98 -2.56
N LEU A 32 0.02 2.65 -1.75
CA LEU A 32 -0.82 1.47 -1.95
C LEU A 32 -1.74 1.71 -3.16
N MET A 33 -1.68 0.81 -4.15
CA MET A 33 -2.55 0.87 -5.33
C MET A 33 -3.47 -0.34 -5.42
N ASN A 34 -3.06 -1.47 -4.87
CA ASN A 34 -3.78 -2.73 -4.92
C ASN A 34 -3.86 -3.40 -3.55
N LEU A 35 -4.81 -4.33 -3.42
CA LEU A 35 -4.98 -5.16 -2.23
C LEU A 35 -3.68 -5.92 -1.85
N GLU A 36 -2.93 -6.37 -2.85
CA GLU A 36 -1.68 -7.13 -2.68
C GLU A 36 -0.56 -6.30 -2.03
N ASP A 37 -0.55 -4.97 -2.27
CA ASP A 37 0.46 -4.05 -1.72
C ASP A 37 0.35 -3.92 -0.20
N THR A 38 -0.84 -4.21 0.36
CA THR A 38 -1.06 -4.18 1.80
C THR A 38 -0.32 -5.30 2.54
N GLY A 39 0.03 -6.39 1.85
CA GLY A 39 0.58 -7.60 2.46
C GLY A 39 -0.38 -8.32 3.41
N LEU A 40 -1.66 -7.93 3.43
CA LEU A 40 -2.70 -8.52 4.28
C LEU A 40 -3.47 -9.62 3.53
N SER A 41 -3.96 -10.61 4.28
CA SER A 41 -4.84 -11.63 3.72
C SER A 41 -6.19 -11.01 3.32
N PRO A 42 -6.70 -11.25 2.11
CA PRO A 42 -8.02 -10.76 1.69
C PRO A 42 -9.15 -11.21 2.63
N LEU A 43 -9.12 -12.46 3.09
CA LEU A 43 -10.14 -13.00 3.99
C LEU A 43 -10.10 -12.30 5.36
N TRP A 44 -8.90 -11.97 5.85
CA TRP A 44 -8.75 -11.24 7.09
C TRP A 44 -9.31 -9.81 6.98
N LEU A 45 -9.12 -9.15 5.84
CA LEU A 45 -9.70 -7.83 5.58
C LEU A 45 -11.22 -7.88 5.45
N GLN A 46 -11.76 -8.92 4.81
CA GLN A 46 -13.21 -9.16 4.77
C GLN A 46 -13.80 -9.29 6.19
N ASP A 47 -13.18 -10.10 7.04
CA ASP A 47 -13.59 -10.25 8.44
C ASP A 47 -13.49 -8.93 9.23
N LEU A 48 -12.45 -8.12 8.98
CA LEU A 48 -12.30 -6.81 9.60
C LEU A 48 -13.43 -5.86 9.19
N VAL A 49 -13.74 -5.77 7.89
CA VAL A 49 -14.81 -4.92 7.36
C VAL A 49 -16.17 -5.34 7.95
N LEU A 50 -16.45 -6.64 8.01
CA LEU A 50 -17.68 -7.14 8.63
C LEU A 50 -17.77 -6.78 10.11
N LYS A 51 -16.67 -6.88 10.86
CA LYS A 51 -16.64 -6.44 12.27
C LYS A 51 -16.93 -4.96 12.42
N VAL A 52 -16.30 -4.11 11.60
CA VAL A 52 -16.54 -2.65 11.63
C VAL A 52 -18.02 -2.35 11.37
N MET A 53 -18.60 -2.95 10.31
CA MET A 53 -20.01 -2.77 9.98
C MET A 53 -20.93 -3.33 11.08
N TYR A 54 -20.57 -4.43 11.73
CA TYR A 54 -21.37 -4.99 12.82
C TYR A 54 -21.49 -4.02 14.01
N PHE A 55 -20.40 -3.36 14.39
CA PHE A 55 -20.40 -2.45 15.54
C PHE A 55 -20.96 -1.06 15.22
N GLN A 56 -20.80 -0.56 13.99
CA GLN A 56 -21.26 0.78 13.62
C GLN A 56 -22.60 0.79 12.87
N GLY A 57 -23.08 -0.38 12.44
CA GLY A 57 -24.30 -0.53 11.64
C GLY A 57 -24.09 -0.17 10.17
N TYR A 58 -24.83 0.81 9.68
CA TYR A 58 -24.83 1.17 8.26
C TYR A 58 -23.79 2.24 7.96
N LEU A 59 -22.85 1.92 7.10
CA LEU A 59 -21.73 2.79 6.75
C LEU A 59 -21.63 2.98 5.24
N THR A 60 -21.17 4.15 4.81
CA THR A 60 -20.80 4.34 3.41
C THR A 60 -19.48 3.67 3.10
N GLY A 61 -19.23 3.32 1.83
CA GLY A 61 -17.94 2.73 1.42
C GLY A 61 -16.73 3.61 1.81
N TYR A 62 -16.86 4.94 1.70
CA TYR A 62 -15.82 5.87 2.15
C TYR A 62 -15.63 5.83 3.66
N LYS A 63 -16.71 5.72 4.45
CA LYS A 63 -16.60 5.59 5.90
C LYS A 63 -15.95 4.27 6.29
N ILE A 64 -16.30 3.17 5.63
CA ILE A 64 -15.65 1.87 5.85
C ILE A 64 -14.14 2.00 5.59
N ALA A 65 -13.73 2.65 4.50
CA ALA A 65 -12.32 2.87 4.17
C ALA A 65 -11.57 3.69 5.24
N GLU A 66 -12.19 4.74 5.77
CA GLU A 66 -11.65 5.52 6.89
C GLU A 66 -11.46 4.66 8.14
N GLU A 67 -12.45 3.85 8.50
CA GLU A 67 -12.41 3.00 9.70
C GLU A 67 -11.38 1.86 9.60
N VAL A 68 -11.17 1.28 8.42
CA VAL A 68 -10.12 0.26 8.20
C VAL A 68 -8.74 0.87 7.90
N ALA A 69 -8.64 2.20 7.82
CA ALA A 69 -7.42 2.95 7.50
C ALA A 69 -6.74 2.50 6.19
N LEU A 70 -7.53 2.17 5.17
CA LEU A 70 -7.05 1.76 3.84
C LEU A 70 -7.68 2.60 2.74
N PRO A 71 -6.98 2.83 1.61
CA PRO A 71 -7.56 3.55 0.48
C PRO A 71 -8.83 2.88 -0.05
N PHE A 72 -9.84 3.68 -0.41
CA PHE A 72 -11.06 3.12 -0.98
C PHE A 72 -10.80 2.44 -2.33
N SER A 73 -10.12 3.16 -3.23
CA SER A 73 -9.84 2.71 -4.59
C SER A 73 -8.76 1.63 -4.60
N GLY A 74 -9.02 0.53 -5.29
CA GLY A 74 -8.06 -0.56 -5.49
C GLY A 74 -7.85 -1.46 -4.26
N VAL A 75 -8.51 -1.21 -3.13
CA VAL A 75 -8.39 -2.04 -1.92
C VAL A 75 -9.78 -2.30 -1.33
N VAL A 76 -10.41 -1.30 -0.72
CA VAL A 76 -11.68 -1.50 0.00
C VAL A 76 -12.83 -1.78 -0.96
N ASP A 77 -12.84 -1.16 -2.14
CA ASP A 77 -13.77 -1.47 -3.24
C ASP A 77 -13.77 -2.97 -3.60
N GLN A 78 -12.60 -3.57 -3.78
CA GLN A 78 -12.46 -5.00 -4.08
C GLN A 78 -12.99 -5.89 -2.95
N ILE A 79 -12.74 -5.49 -1.69
CA ILE A 79 -13.25 -6.21 -0.52
C ILE A 79 -14.78 -6.12 -0.44
N LEU A 80 -15.35 -4.93 -0.63
CA LEU A 80 -16.80 -4.73 -0.66
C LEU A 80 -17.45 -5.50 -1.81
N GLU A 81 -16.82 -5.55 -2.98
CA GLU A 81 -17.29 -6.34 -4.11
C GLU A 81 -17.31 -7.84 -3.80
N ALA A 82 -16.26 -8.35 -3.15
CA ALA A 82 -16.20 -9.74 -2.71
C ALA A 82 -17.32 -10.08 -1.71
N LEU A 83 -17.48 -9.26 -0.68
CA LEU A 83 -18.54 -9.43 0.33
C LEU A 83 -19.95 -9.35 -0.26
N LYS A 84 -20.18 -8.46 -1.25
CA LYS A 84 -21.46 -8.38 -2.00
C LYS A 84 -21.71 -9.66 -2.79
N ARG A 85 -20.71 -10.16 -3.51
CA ARG A 85 -20.80 -11.38 -4.34
C ARG A 85 -21.14 -12.59 -3.48
N GLU A 86 -20.59 -12.65 -2.27
CA GLU A 86 -20.84 -13.70 -1.28
C GLU A 86 -22.13 -13.49 -0.48
N LYS A 87 -22.87 -12.41 -0.72
CA LYS A 87 -24.14 -12.06 -0.07
C LYS A 87 -24.02 -11.86 1.46
N LEU A 88 -22.86 -11.40 1.91
CA LEU A 88 -22.64 -11.04 3.32
C LEU A 88 -23.03 -9.58 3.59
N ILE A 89 -22.95 -8.73 2.57
CA ILE A 89 -23.38 -7.33 2.64
C ILE A 89 -24.28 -6.98 1.46
N GLU A 90 -25.11 -5.97 1.66
CA GLU A 90 -26.00 -5.42 0.64
C GLU A 90 -25.93 -3.89 0.60
N VAL A 91 -26.32 -3.31 -0.54
CA VAL A 91 -26.46 -1.85 -0.69
C VAL A 91 -27.89 -1.47 -0.32
N ARG A 92 -28.06 -0.70 0.75
CA ARG A 92 -29.38 -0.21 1.20
C ARG A 92 -29.85 0.99 0.38
N SER A 93 -28.94 1.92 0.10
CA SER A 93 -29.24 3.14 -0.65
C SER A 93 -27.97 3.75 -1.22
N SER A 94 -28.13 4.59 -2.25
CA SER A 94 -27.09 5.52 -2.68
C SER A 94 -27.30 6.84 -1.95
N GLN A 95 -26.36 7.21 -1.08
CA GLN A 95 -26.37 8.54 -0.46
C GLN A 95 -25.90 9.59 -1.48
N MET A 96 -26.18 10.87 -1.23
CA MET A 96 -25.81 11.96 -2.15
C MET A 96 -24.28 11.96 -2.39
N GLY A 97 -23.86 11.49 -3.56
CA GLY A 97 -22.45 11.30 -3.93
C GLY A 97 -22.32 10.48 -5.21
N LEU A 98 -21.14 10.53 -5.84
CA LEU A 98 -20.85 9.78 -7.06
C LEU A 98 -19.96 8.57 -6.74
N GLY A 99 -20.30 7.42 -7.34
CA GLY A 99 -19.54 6.18 -7.24
C GLY A 99 -19.93 5.27 -6.06
N GLU A 100 -19.33 4.08 -6.03
CA GLU A 100 -19.66 3.02 -5.08
C GLU A 100 -19.23 3.33 -3.64
N GLY A 101 -18.31 4.27 -3.44
CA GLY A 101 -17.91 4.73 -2.10
C GLY A 101 -19.01 5.50 -1.38
N ALA A 102 -19.97 6.09 -2.10
CA ALA A 102 -21.10 6.82 -1.52
C ALA A 102 -22.31 5.93 -1.20
N TYR A 103 -22.26 4.64 -1.55
CA TYR A 103 -23.33 3.69 -1.23
C TYR A 103 -23.32 3.37 0.24
N LEU A 104 -24.51 3.28 0.82
CA LEU A 104 -24.72 2.86 2.19
C LEU A 104 -24.83 1.33 2.22
N TYR A 105 -23.87 0.71 2.89
CA TYR A 105 -23.77 -0.74 3.02
C TYR A 105 -24.35 -1.22 4.35
N ALA A 106 -24.95 -2.41 4.32
CA ALA A 106 -25.47 -3.10 5.49
C ALA A 106 -25.08 -4.58 5.46
N ILE A 107 -24.95 -5.21 6.62
CA ILE A 107 -24.84 -6.68 6.73
C ILE A 107 -26.19 -7.26 6.33
N THR A 108 -26.18 -8.27 5.45
CA THR A 108 -27.41 -8.91 4.99
C THR A 108 -28.13 -9.58 6.16
N GLY A 109 -29.40 -9.22 6.36
CA GLY A 109 -30.23 -9.79 7.44
C GLY A 109 -30.02 -9.18 8.83
N ALA A 110 -29.25 -8.09 8.94
CA ALA A 110 -29.17 -7.25 10.13
C ALA A 110 -30.32 -6.24 10.23
#